data_AF-A0A5N5QWT1-F1
#
_entry.id   AF-A0A5N5QWT1-F1
#
_cell.length_a   1.000
_cell.length_b   1.000
_cell.length_c   1.000
_cell.angle_alpha   90.00
_cell.angle_beta   90.00
_cell.angle_gamma   90.00
#
_symmetry.space_group_name_H-M   'P 1'
#
loop_
_entity.id
_entity.type
_entity.pdbx_description
1 polymer ?
#
loop_
_entity_poly.entity_id
_entity_poly.type
_entity_poly.pdbx_seq_one_letter_code
_entity_poly.pdbx_strand_id
1 'polypeptide(L)'
;MDTLASFLALSRRAICLAAYTVGGAVCLGLVCFGPWLFKWLVMRPYKSYFKYLPGPKRRGRFVSDLRIICETETSKEFNERLRSKYGRNIRVQGFGYMDDRLVTYDPATINYILGPASERFPKPIQMRRLISMLIGGDTTQKAVSVAEGSYHTRLRKVIAPAFAPSTVKGLAPVFIRKASELCEHWRSVLSEPTAIPGVEVDAKGAPILDVHNWFGRAAFDVIGLAAFGYSFNSLRDNTNELFAAYMRLHNATKEGPSLRTNLSLAFPSLERYLQDDFSRSVAASAQVVQNTSKMLLQQRRAFAPEGDSKSILGLLLRSNANAAPEDRLNDEELLAQIDSFLFAGSDSTSIAIVWALYELSRNPQVQAALRAELRSLGLNEHGSEHEFASDSGIDIDPATVDPVAQFTAIDALPLLDRVVREVLRLHPPAHSTLRIADQDDILPFSPNAPPMMPDGSISRAVVTGLGADGIERTGIRVRKGEFIHLPFESMNVACDVWGQDAHDFKPDRWLDLPAAAKNGIGIVSGLMSFSVGPHACPASKFAMAEVKTMLAYVVSSFTFEEFAKIQANNMMVTRPYVDDEWEKGGLHGTLALIGELIVLVRLPAPSPRSRSIIIVIWVRVRFQGI
;
A
#
# COMPACT_ATOMS: atom_id res chain seq x y z
N MET A 1 70.96 -17.70 -3.12
CA MET A 1 70.32 -17.28 -4.37
C MET A 1 69.22 -18.24 -4.82
N ASP A 2 69.39 -19.55 -4.61
CA ASP A 2 68.42 -20.58 -5.06
C ASP A 2 67.04 -20.54 -4.38
N THR A 3 66.97 -20.08 -3.12
CA THR A 3 65.71 -19.90 -2.39
C THR A 3 64.86 -18.75 -2.93
N LEU A 4 65.49 -17.67 -3.39
CA LEU A 4 64.82 -16.48 -3.93
C LEU A 4 64.30 -16.74 -5.35
N ALA A 5 65.06 -17.49 -6.16
CA ALA A 5 64.64 -17.96 -7.48
C ALA A 5 63.45 -18.94 -7.40
N SER A 6 63.45 -19.85 -6.43
CA SER A 6 62.35 -20.80 -6.20
C SER A 6 61.06 -20.09 -5.75
N PHE A 7 61.17 -19.07 -4.90
CA PHE A 7 60.02 -18.25 -4.47
C PHE A 7 59.44 -17.41 -5.62
N LEU A 8 60.28 -16.84 -6.48
CA LEU A 8 59.86 -16.12 -7.69
C LEU A 8 59.20 -17.04 -8.72
N ALA A 9 59.66 -18.28 -8.85
CA ALA A 9 59.05 -19.28 -9.73
C ALA A 9 57.67 -19.75 -9.21
N LEU A 10 57.53 -19.96 -7.89
CA LEU A 10 56.24 -20.30 -7.27
C LEU A 10 55.23 -19.16 -7.41
N SER A 11 55.64 -17.92 -7.14
CA SER A 11 54.78 -16.75 -7.28
C SER A 11 54.33 -16.51 -8.73
N ARG A 12 55.21 -16.69 -9.72
CA ARG A 12 54.81 -16.64 -11.15
C ARG A 12 53.80 -17.73 -11.52
N ARG A 13 54.00 -18.98 -11.04
CA ARG A 13 53.03 -20.07 -11.28
C ARG A 13 51.68 -19.80 -10.61
N ALA A 14 51.68 -19.25 -9.40
CA ALA A 14 50.46 -18.86 -8.69
C ALA A 14 49.71 -17.72 -9.41
N ILE A 15 50.43 -16.70 -9.90
CA ILE A 15 49.85 -15.60 -10.67
C ILE A 15 49.28 -16.10 -12.00
N CYS A 16 49.98 -16.98 -12.72
CA CYS A 16 49.46 -17.58 -13.95
C CYS A 16 48.22 -18.42 -13.68
N LEU A 17 48.22 -19.26 -12.63
CA LEU A 17 47.07 -20.08 -12.27
C LEU A 17 45.86 -19.21 -11.90
N ALA A 18 46.08 -18.12 -11.14
CA ALA A 18 45.05 -17.14 -10.83
C ALA A 18 44.52 -16.41 -12.08
N ALA A 19 45.39 -16.07 -13.03
CA ALA A 19 44.97 -15.45 -14.29
C ALA A 19 44.15 -16.43 -15.16
N TYR A 20 44.50 -17.71 -15.20
CA TYR A 20 43.72 -18.73 -15.91
C TYR A 20 42.38 -19.03 -15.24
N THR A 21 42.31 -19.06 -13.91
CA THR A 21 41.04 -19.27 -13.20
C THR A 21 40.12 -18.06 -13.32
N VAL A 22 40.65 -16.83 -13.23
CA VAL A 22 39.89 -15.60 -13.48
C VAL A 22 39.45 -15.52 -14.95
N GLY A 23 40.34 -15.80 -15.89
CA GLY A 23 40.02 -15.82 -17.33
C GLY A 23 38.96 -16.88 -17.66
N GLY A 24 39.09 -18.08 -17.09
CA GLY A 24 38.11 -19.15 -17.22
C GLY A 24 36.74 -18.78 -16.62
N ALA A 25 36.72 -18.16 -15.45
CA ALA A 25 35.48 -17.68 -14.82
C ALA A 25 34.81 -16.55 -15.61
N VAL A 26 35.59 -15.63 -16.19
CA VAL A 26 35.07 -14.57 -17.07
C VAL A 26 34.51 -15.17 -18.36
N CYS A 27 35.21 -16.11 -18.99
CA CYS A 27 34.71 -16.79 -20.19
C CYS A 27 33.44 -17.60 -19.90
N LEU A 28 33.40 -18.36 -18.81
CA LEU A 28 32.20 -19.08 -18.37
C LEU A 28 31.05 -18.11 -18.08
N GLY A 29 31.36 -16.99 -17.41
CA GLY A 29 30.45 -15.89 -17.17
C GLY A 29 29.88 -15.34 -18.47
N LEU A 30 30.69 -15.04 -19.48
CA LEU A 30 30.22 -14.53 -20.78
C LEU A 30 29.42 -15.57 -21.57
N VAL A 31 29.79 -16.85 -21.53
CA VAL A 31 29.08 -17.93 -22.22
C VAL A 31 27.72 -18.22 -21.59
N CYS A 32 27.60 -18.14 -20.27
CA CYS A 32 26.33 -18.37 -19.57
C CYS A 32 25.47 -17.10 -19.50
N PHE A 33 26.08 -15.95 -19.18
CA PHE A 33 25.39 -14.68 -19.00
C PHE A 33 25.08 -13.99 -20.32
N GLY A 34 25.95 -14.08 -21.34
CA GLY A 34 25.77 -13.43 -22.63
C GLY A 34 24.48 -13.82 -23.36
N PRO A 35 24.16 -15.11 -23.54
CA PRO A 35 22.90 -15.55 -24.14
C PRO A 35 21.67 -15.17 -23.30
N TRP A 36 21.79 -15.22 -21.97
CA TRP A 36 20.73 -14.76 -21.06
C TRP A 36 20.48 -13.25 -21.23
N LEU A 37 21.55 -12.46 -21.29
CA LEU A 37 21.52 -11.01 -21.52
C LEU A 37 20.91 -10.68 -22.89
N PHE A 38 21.32 -11.40 -23.94
CA PHE A 38 20.79 -11.22 -25.29
C PHE A 38 19.31 -11.58 -25.35
N LYS A 39 18.89 -12.65 -24.67
CA LYS A 39 17.47 -13.00 -24.53
C LYS A 39 16.68 -11.87 -23.89
N TRP A 40 17.22 -11.23 -22.86
CA TRP A 40 16.54 -10.18 -22.11
C TRP A 40 16.56 -8.81 -22.79
N LEU A 41 17.71 -8.35 -23.28
CA LEU A 41 17.87 -7.02 -23.88
C LEU A 41 17.41 -6.95 -25.34
N VAL A 42 17.42 -8.07 -26.07
CA VAL A 42 17.17 -8.08 -27.52
C VAL A 42 15.97 -8.95 -27.87
N MET A 43 15.95 -10.23 -27.48
CA MET A 43 14.88 -11.13 -27.94
C MET A 43 13.53 -10.83 -27.30
N ARG A 44 13.45 -10.59 -25.98
CA ARG A 44 12.20 -10.29 -25.29
C ARG A 44 11.51 -9.02 -25.83
N PRO A 45 12.19 -7.86 -25.93
CA PRO A 45 11.58 -6.65 -26.46
C PRO A 45 11.20 -6.82 -27.93
N TYR A 46 12.02 -7.54 -28.71
CA TYR A 46 11.70 -7.83 -30.11
C TYR A 46 10.47 -8.72 -30.25
N LYS A 47 10.26 -9.69 -29.36
CA LYS A 47 9.10 -10.60 -29.42
C LYS A 47 7.85 -10.04 -28.74
N SER A 48 7.97 -8.98 -27.95
CA SER A 48 6.83 -8.36 -27.27
C SER A 48 5.80 -7.83 -28.26
N TYR A 49 4.52 -8.02 -27.94
CA TYR A 49 3.42 -7.43 -28.69
C TYR A 49 3.06 -6.03 -28.20
N PHE A 50 3.50 -5.64 -27.00
CA PHE A 50 3.23 -4.32 -26.44
C PHE A 50 3.83 -3.19 -27.28
N LYS A 51 4.90 -3.44 -28.05
CA LYS A 51 5.44 -2.49 -29.02
C LYS A 51 4.45 -2.06 -30.11
N TYR A 52 3.38 -2.83 -30.33
CA TYR A 52 2.31 -2.51 -31.29
C TYR A 52 1.13 -1.80 -30.65
N LEU A 53 1.10 -1.61 -29.33
CA LEU A 53 0.06 -0.86 -28.64
C LEU A 53 0.32 0.65 -28.75
N PRO A 54 -0.75 1.48 -28.73
CA PRO A 54 -0.60 2.92 -28.72
C PRO A 54 0.05 3.40 -27.42
N GLY A 55 0.76 4.52 -27.46
CA GLY A 55 1.36 5.10 -26.26
C GLY A 55 2.36 6.22 -26.52
N PRO A 56 2.85 6.88 -25.45
CA PRO A 56 3.79 8.00 -25.56
C PRO A 56 5.06 7.61 -26.34
N LYS A 57 5.59 8.52 -27.16
CA LYS A 57 6.88 8.30 -27.83
C LYS A 57 7.97 8.06 -26.79
N ARG A 58 8.86 7.10 -27.07
CA ARG A 58 10.01 6.78 -26.20
C ARG A 58 10.88 8.02 -26.01
N ARG A 59 11.08 8.45 -24.76
CA ARG A 59 11.79 9.71 -24.41
C ARG A 59 13.31 9.57 -24.28
N GLY A 60 13.85 8.37 -24.50
CA GLY A 60 15.28 8.09 -24.43
C GLY A 60 15.55 6.60 -24.21
N ARG A 61 16.82 6.18 -24.25
CA ARG A 61 17.19 4.76 -24.08
C ARG A 61 16.97 4.22 -22.67
N PHE A 62 17.06 5.06 -21.64
CA PHE A 62 16.95 4.67 -20.22
C PHE A 62 15.99 5.56 -19.43
N VAL A 63 15.09 6.27 -20.11
CA VAL A 63 14.03 7.05 -19.48
C VAL A 63 12.84 6.13 -19.20
N SER A 64 12.24 6.26 -18.02
CA SER A 64 11.04 5.52 -17.62
C SER A 64 9.83 6.44 -17.62
N ASP A 65 8.76 6.05 -18.32
CA ASP A 65 7.47 6.73 -18.27
C ASP A 65 6.75 6.48 -16.94
N LEU A 66 7.13 5.42 -16.22
CA LEU A 66 6.50 5.01 -14.97
C LEU A 66 6.65 6.06 -13.87
N ARG A 67 7.69 6.91 -13.94
CA ARG A 67 7.81 8.06 -13.04
C ARG A 67 6.56 8.90 -13.08
N ILE A 68 6.17 9.36 -14.27
CA ILE A 68 5.10 10.33 -14.45
C ILE A 68 3.72 9.66 -14.26
N ILE A 69 3.61 8.38 -14.61
CA ILE A 69 2.38 7.60 -14.42
C ILE A 69 2.08 7.40 -12.93
N CYS A 70 3.12 7.23 -12.12
CA CYS A 70 3.01 7.07 -10.66
C CYS A 70 3.15 8.40 -9.91
N GLU A 71 3.60 9.49 -10.55
CA GLU A 71 3.85 10.81 -9.92
C GLU A 71 2.54 11.45 -9.49
N THR A 72 2.26 11.44 -8.19
CA THR A 72 1.00 11.83 -7.55
C THR A 72 0.42 13.19 -7.92
N GLU A 73 1.25 14.23 -7.97
CA GLU A 73 0.76 15.58 -8.26
C GLU A 73 0.09 15.67 -9.63
N THR A 74 0.64 14.91 -10.59
CA THR A 74 0.21 14.96 -11.97
C THR A 74 -0.41 13.66 -12.43
N SER A 75 -0.39 12.58 -11.64
CA SER A 75 -0.75 11.22 -12.07
C SER A 75 -2.18 11.21 -12.56
N LYS A 76 -3.13 11.74 -11.77
CA LYS A 76 -4.55 11.75 -12.12
C LYS A 76 -4.78 12.42 -13.48
N GLU A 77 -4.30 13.65 -13.64
CA GLU A 77 -4.44 14.40 -14.89
C GLU A 77 -3.63 13.79 -16.06
N PHE A 78 -2.42 13.31 -15.78
CA PHE A 78 -1.53 12.75 -16.77
C PHE A 78 -2.05 11.42 -17.31
N ASN A 79 -2.52 10.54 -16.43
CA ASN A 79 -3.19 9.30 -16.80
C ASN A 79 -4.47 9.60 -17.58
N GLU A 80 -5.26 10.62 -17.20
CA GLU A 80 -6.44 11.04 -17.96
C GLU A 80 -6.08 11.55 -19.36
N ARG A 81 -5.03 12.35 -19.49
CA ARG A 81 -4.52 12.83 -20.79
C ARG A 81 -3.99 11.67 -21.65
N LEU A 82 -3.26 10.72 -21.06
CA LEU A 82 -2.78 9.54 -21.76
C LEU A 82 -3.95 8.71 -22.27
N ARG A 83 -4.94 8.47 -21.42
CA ARG A 83 -6.13 7.70 -21.73
C ARG A 83 -6.99 8.34 -22.81
N SER A 84 -7.20 9.65 -22.71
CA SER A 84 -7.92 10.42 -23.73
C SER A 84 -7.21 10.38 -25.09
N LYS A 85 -5.87 10.34 -25.10
CA LYS A 85 -5.08 10.37 -26.33
C LYS A 85 -4.84 9.01 -26.98
N TYR A 86 -4.61 7.97 -26.17
CA TYR A 86 -4.18 6.64 -26.66
C TYR A 86 -5.21 5.54 -26.40
N GLY A 87 -6.32 5.84 -25.72
CA GLY A 87 -7.34 4.88 -25.32
C GLY A 87 -7.02 4.18 -24.00
N ARG A 88 -7.76 3.10 -23.71
CA ARG A 88 -7.73 2.41 -22.40
C ARG A 88 -6.56 1.46 -22.22
N ASN A 89 -5.88 1.04 -23.28
CA ASN A 89 -4.80 0.05 -23.22
C ASN A 89 -3.56 0.63 -23.87
N ILE A 90 -2.60 1.03 -23.03
CA ILE A 90 -1.49 1.89 -23.44
C ILE A 90 -0.16 1.18 -23.19
N ARG A 91 0.75 1.26 -24.16
CA ARG A 91 2.16 0.92 -23.99
C ARG A 91 2.89 2.03 -23.28
N VAL A 92 3.62 1.69 -22.22
CA VAL A 92 4.50 2.63 -21.52
C VAL A 92 5.90 2.07 -21.43
N GLN A 93 6.89 2.96 -21.46
CA GLN A 93 8.28 2.57 -21.28
C GLN A 93 8.58 2.38 -19.79
N GLY A 94 8.93 1.16 -19.40
CA GLY A 94 9.47 0.83 -18.09
C GLY A 94 10.94 1.21 -17.97
N PHE A 95 11.77 0.29 -17.51
CA PHE A 95 13.21 0.53 -17.40
C PHE A 95 13.91 0.49 -18.77
N GLY A 96 13.88 1.64 -19.46
CA GLY A 96 14.55 1.83 -20.74
C GLY A 96 13.83 1.21 -21.93
N TYR A 97 14.45 1.32 -23.11
CA TYR A 97 13.81 1.04 -24.41
C TYR A 97 13.44 -0.44 -24.64
N MET A 98 13.98 -1.34 -23.80
CA MET A 98 13.78 -2.78 -23.84
C MET A 98 12.60 -3.25 -22.97
N ASP A 99 12.10 -2.41 -22.07
CA ASP A 99 11.03 -2.76 -21.13
C ASP A 99 9.73 -2.07 -21.56
N ASP A 100 9.03 -2.64 -22.54
CA ASP A 100 7.66 -2.21 -22.85
C ASP A 100 6.69 -2.88 -21.88
N ARG A 101 5.79 -2.10 -21.28
CA ARG A 101 4.77 -2.57 -20.35
C ARG A 101 3.38 -2.13 -20.79
N LEU A 102 2.37 -2.89 -20.39
CA LEU A 102 0.97 -2.50 -20.56
C LEU A 102 0.49 -1.74 -19.33
N VAL A 103 -0.13 -0.58 -19.53
CA VAL A 103 -1.03 0.04 -18.54
C VAL A 103 -2.43 -0.09 -19.08
N THR A 104 -3.34 -0.68 -18.30
CA THR A 104 -4.73 -0.86 -18.71
C THR A 104 -5.68 -0.12 -17.76
N TYR A 105 -6.54 0.69 -18.36
CA TYR A 105 -7.69 1.36 -17.74
C TYR A 105 -9.00 0.71 -18.20
N ASP A 106 -8.92 -0.50 -18.77
CA ASP A 106 -10.09 -1.21 -19.28
C ASP A 106 -10.70 -2.12 -18.21
N PRO A 107 -11.96 -1.89 -17.79
CA PRO A 107 -12.58 -2.70 -16.74
C PRO A 107 -12.65 -4.19 -17.05
N ALA A 108 -12.84 -4.59 -18.31
CA ALA A 108 -12.89 -5.99 -18.69
C ALA A 108 -11.51 -6.66 -18.58
N THR A 109 -10.46 -5.97 -19.01
CA THR A 109 -9.07 -6.43 -18.85
C THR A 109 -8.70 -6.57 -17.37
N ILE A 110 -8.99 -5.54 -16.56
CA ILE A 110 -8.67 -5.55 -15.13
C ILE A 110 -9.43 -6.68 -14.41
N ASN A 111 -10.72 -6.83 -14.67
CA ASN A 111 -11.53 -7.90 -14.09
C ASN A 111 -11.01 -9.29 -14.45
N TYR A 112 -10.60 -9.50 -15.70
CA TYR A 112 -10.02 -10.77 -16.12
C TYR A 112 -8.73 -11.07 -15.34
N ILE A 113 -7.80 -10.11 -15.30
CA ILE A 113 -6.49 -10.27 -14.65
C ILE A 113 -6.62 -10.51 -13.14
N LEU A 114 -7.45 -9.73 -12.45
CA LEU A 114 -7.58 -9.82 -10.99
C LEU A 114 -8.64 -10.81 -10.51
N GLY A 115 -9.50 -11.29 -11.42
CA GLY A 115 -10.56 -12.26 -11.14
C GLY A 115 -10.20 -13.67 -11.64
N PRO A 116 -10.82 -14.16 -12.72
CA PRO A 116 -10.70 -15.55 -13.17
C PRO A 116 -9.29 -15.96 -13.60
N ALA A 117 -8.43 -15.00 -13.97
CA ALA A 117 -7.05 -15.28 -14.38
C ALA A 117 -6.01 -14.98 -13.29
N SER A 118 -6.41 -14.66 -12.06
CA SER A 118 -5.49 -14.15 -11.02
C SER A 118 -4.25 -15.03 -10.78
N GLU A 119 -4.40 -16.35 -10.85
CA GLU A 119 -3.27 -17.28 -10.67
C GLU A 119 -2.24 -17.23 -11.80
N ARG A 120 -2.65 -16.85 -13.02
CA ARG A 120 -1.77 -16.68 -14.19
C ARG A 120 -1.09 -15.31 -14.23
N PHE A 121 -1.54 -14.38 -13.40
CA PHE A 121 -1.03 -13.02 -13.30
C PHE A 121 -0.57 -12.68 -11.87
N PRO A 122 0.43 -13.39 -11.31
CA PRO A 122 0.93 -13.10 -9.97
C PRO A 122 1.60 -11.72 -9.90
N LYS A 123 1.80 -11.20 -8.68
CA LYS A 123 2.74 -10.09 -8.47
C LYS A 123 4.16 -10.53 -8.84
N PRO A 124 5.00 -9.63 -9.42
CA PRO A 124 6.40 -9.93 -9.66
C PRO A 124 7.14 -10.35 -8.39
N ILE A 125 8.08 -11.30 -8.51
CA ILE A 125 8.82 -11.87 -7.37
C ILE A 125 9.57 -10.79 -6.56
N GLN A 126 10.08 -9.76 -7.24
CA GLN A 126 10.82 -8.67 -6.60
C GLN A 126 9.90 -7.80 -5.75
N MET A 127 8.69 -7.51 -6.25
CA MET A 127 7.66 -6.81 -5.49
C MET A 127 7.22 -7.64 -4.28
N ARG A 128 7.05 -8.96 -4.46
CA ARG A 128 6.71 -9.87 -3.36
C ARG A 128 7.80 -9.89 -2.28
N ARG A 129 9.09 -10.00 -2.66
CA ARG A 129 10.22 -9.95 -1.73
C ARG A 129 10.32 -8.61 -1.00
N LEU A 130 10.14 -7.49 -1.71
CA LEU A 130 10.16 -6.15 -1.11
C LEU A 130 9.06 -6.01 -0.06
N ILE A 131 7.82 -6.36 -0.40
CA ILE A 131 6.69 -6.27 0.55
C ILE A 131 6.91 -7.22 1.73
N SER A 132 7.41 -8.44 1.50
CA SER A 132 7.66 -9.39 2.59
C SER A 132 8.74 -8.89 3.57
N MET A 133 9.82 -8.31 3.02
CA MET A 133 10.87 -7.66 3.80
C MET A 133 10.33 -6.51 4.66
N LEU A 134 9.37 -5.73 4.16
CA LEU A 134 8.74 -4.63 4.89
C LEU A 134 7.74 -5.09 5.96
N ILE A 135 7.01 -6.18 5.72
CA ILE A 135 5.97 -6.69 6.64
C ILE A 135 6.58 -7.26 7.93
N GLY A 136 7.71 -7.94 7.84
CA GLY A 136 8.32 -8.60 9.00
C GLY A 136 9.72 -9.13 8.76
N GLY A 137 10.44 -8.62 7.76
CA GLY A 137 11.81 -9.03 7.41
C GLY A 137 11.95 -10.44 6.84
N ASP A 138 10.87 -11.20 6.79
CA ASP A 138 10.84 -12.51 6.15
C ASP A 138 10.70 -12.35 4.63
N THR A 139 11.57 -12.99 3.84
CA THR A 139 11.47 -12.98 2.36
C THR A 139 10.82 -14.24 1.80
N THR A 140 10.31 -15.14 2.65
CA THR A 140 9.69 -16.42 2.28
C THR A 140 8.25 -16.31 1.77
N GLN A 141 7.68 -15.10 1.74
CA GLN A 141 6.40 -14.78 1.07
C GLN A 141 5.18 -15.56 1.62
N LYS A 142 5.17 -15.81 2.93
CA LYS A 142 4.10 -16.54 3.64
C LYS A 142 2.89 -15.68 4.03
N ALA A 143 3.04 -14.36 4.00
CA ALA A 143 1.92 -13.45 4.29
C ALA A 143 0.88 -13.47 3.15
N VAL A 144 -0.42 -13.39 3.50
CA VAL A 144 -1.50 -13.41 2.51
C VAL A 144 -1.42 -12.27 1.49
N SER A 145 -0.80 -11.14 1.85
CA SER A 145 -0.62 -9.98 0.97
C SER A 145 0.36 -10.22 -0.19
N VAL A 146 1.31 -11.16 -0.02
CA VAL A 146 2.40 -11.47 -0.96
C VAL A 146 2.30 -12.88 -1.54
N ALA A 147 1.51 -13.75 -0.94
CA ALA A 147 1.20 -15.07 -1.48
C ALA A 147 0.45 -14.95 -2.82
N GLU A 148 0.66 -15.92 -3.71
CA GLU A 148 0.00 -15.99 -5.02
C GLU A 148 -0.45 -17.44 -5.30
N GLY A 149 -1.36 -17.62 -6.27
CA GLY A 149 -1.84 -18.92 -6.71
C GLY A 149 -2.60 -19.72 -5.63
N SER A 150 -2.55 -21.05 -5.74
CA SER A 150 -3.21 -21.98 -4.81
C SER A 150 -2.78 -21.79 -3.35
N TYR A 151 -1.52 -21.39 -3.12
CA TYR A 151 -1.02 -21.08 -1.79
C TYR A 151 -1.76 -19.90 -1.16
N HIS A 152 -1.96 -18.80 -1.91
CA HIS A 152 -2.79 -17.68 -1.48
C HIS A 152 -4.23 -18.10 -1.19
N THR A 153 -4.83 -18.89 -2.08
CA THR A 153 -6.20 -19.39 -1.92
C THR A 153 -6.37 -20.18 -0.61
N ARG A 154 -5.40 -21.04 -0.28
CA ARG A 154 -5.34 -21.80 0.97
C ARG A 154 -5.29 -20.89 2.19
N LEU A 155 -4.35 -19.93 2.22
CA LEU A 155 -4.25 -18.95 3.31
C LEU A 155 -5.56 -18.16 3.47
N ARG A 156 -6.12 -17.70 2.35
CA ARG A 156 -7.33 -16.88 2.32
C ARG A 156 -8.54 -17.60 2.90
N LYS A 157 -8.67 -18.91 2.64
CA LYS A 157 -9.74 -19.76 3.18
C LYS A 157 -9.77 -19.75 4.71
N VAL A 158 -8.60 -19.81 5.36
CA VAL A 158 -8.47 -19.79 6.82
C VAL A 158 -8.60 -18.37 7.40
N ILE A 159 -8.16 -17.35 6.66
CA ILE A 159 -8.14 -15.96 7.14
C ILE A 159 -9.51 -15.27 7.01
N ALA A 160 -10.27 -15.55 5.94
CA ALA A 160 -11.50 -14.83 5.62
C ALA A 160 -12.54 -14.77 6.77
N PRO A 161 -12.79 -15.84 7.55
CA PRO A 161 -13.73 -15.80 8.67
C PRO A 161 -13.38 -14.77 9.75
N ALA A 162 -12.09 -14.48 9.95
CA ALA A 162 -11.64 -13.51 10.95
C ALA A 162 -12.02 -12.06 10.60
N PHE A 163 -12.38 -11.79 9.33
CA PHE A 163 -12.83 -10.47 8.85
C PHE A 163 -14.32 -10.46 8.45
N ALA A 164 -15.10 -11.42 8.94
CA ALA A 164 -16.54 -11.47 8.68
C ALA A 164 -17.27 -10.23 9.24
N PRO A 165 -18.42 -9.83 8.65
CA PRO A 165 -19.16 -8.64 9.10
C PRO A 165 -19.60 -8.70 10.57
N SER A 166 -19.96 -9.89 11.06
CA SER A 166 -20.32 -10.11 12.46
C SER A 166 -19.15 -9.83 13.40
N THR A 167 -17.93 -10.24 13.02
CA THR A 167 -16.71 -9.93 13.76
C THR A 167 -16.47 -8.43 13.83
N VAL A 168 -16.56 -7.73 12.70
CA VAL A 168 -16.33 -6.27 12.66
C VAL A 168 -17.30 -5.53 13.58
N LYS A 169 -18.58 -5.93 13.60
CA LYS A 169 -19.56 -5.38 14.56
C LYS A 169 -19.18 -5.64 16.02
N GLY A 170 -18.68 -6.83 16.34
CA GLY A 170 -18.19 -7.16 17.69
C GLY A 170 -16.97 -6.35 18.12
N LEU A 171 -16.23 -5.77 17.18
CA LEU A 171 -15.06 -4.91 17.43
C LEU A 171 -15.43 -3.43 17.61
N ALA A 172 -16.70 -3.06 17.48
CA ALA A 172 -17.21 -1.71 17.69
C ALA A 172 -16.70 -1.02 18.97
N PRO A 173 -16.67 -1.69 20.15
CA PRO A 173 -16.16 -1.05 21.37
C PRO A 173 -14.68 -0.66 21.31
N VAL A 174 -13.88 -1.32 20.47
CA VAL A 174 -12.46 -0.98 20.30
C VAL A 174 -12.34 0.32 19.49
N PHE A 175 -13.08 0.44 18.38
CA PHE A 175 -13.08 1.65 17.55
C PHE A 175 -13.54 2.87 18.34
N ILE A 176 -14.66 2.75 19.05
CA ILE A 176 -15.23 3.83 19.86
C ILE A 176 -14.26 4.27 20.94
N ARG A 177 -13.74 3.33 21.74
CA ARG A 177 -12.80 3.63 22.83
C ARG A 177 -11.57 4.37 22.34
N LYS A 178 -10.95 3.91 21.25
CA LYS A 178 -9.73 4.55 20.72
C LYS A 178 -10.02 5.88 20.03
N ALA A 179 -11.20 6.06 19.45
CA ALA A 179 -11.64 7.35 18.93
C ALA A 179 -11.90 8.38 20.05
N SER A 180 -12.54 7.97 21.14
CA SER A 180 -12.72 8.81 22.35
C SER A 180 -11.38 9.18 22.98
N GLU A 181 -10.50 8.20 23.18
CA GLU A 181 -9.17 8.41 23.77
C GLU A 181 -8.34 9.41 22.94
N LEU A 182 -8.38 9.31 21.61
CA LEU A 182 -7.73 10.26 20.72
C LEU A 182 -8.31 11.68 20.89
N CYS A 183 -9.63 11.81 20.99
CA CYS A 183 -10.28 13.10 21.19
C CYS A 183 -9.92 13.73 22.55
N GLU A 184 -9.92 12.96 23.62
CA GLU A 184 -9.48 13.42 24.95
C GLU A 184 -8.03 13.88 24.93
N HIS A 185 -7.16 13.09 24.29
CA HIS A 185 -5.76 13.45 24.15
C HIS A 185 -5.59 14.74 23.38
N TRP A 186 -6.28 14.91 22.25
CA TRP A 186 -6.24 16.16 21.48
C TRP A 186 -6.82 17.35 22.26
N ARG A 187 -7.86 17.17 23.09
CA ARG A 187 -8.35 18.25 23.97
C ARG A 187 -7.26 18.70 24.95
N SER A 188 -6.57 17.74 25.58
CA SER A 188 -5.44 18.02 26.48
C SER A 188 -4.30 18.75 25.75
N VAL A 189 -3.94 18.30 24.54
CA VAL A 189 -2.92 18.94 23.70
C VAL A 189 -3.29 20.39 23.35
N LEU A 190 -4.56 20.64 23.02
CA LEU A 190 -5.03 21.98 22.64
C LEU A 190 -5.19 22.91 23.84
N SER A 191 -5.41 22.37 25.05
CA SER A 191 -5.45 23.18 26.28
C SER A 191 -4.07 23.65 26.73
N GLU A 192 -3.01 22.87 26.47
CA GLU A 192 -1.63 23.21 26.82
C GLU A 192 -0.65 23.03 25.65
N PRO A 193 -0.74 23.86 24.58
CA PRO A 193 0.02 23.66 23.34
C PRO A 193 1.54 23.61 23.51
N THR A 194 2.08 24.34 24.49
CA THR A 194 3.53 24.48 24.71
C THR A 194 4.17 23.32 25.48
N ALA A 195 3.37 22.43 26.07
CA ALA A 195 3.87 21.34 26.91
C ALA A 195 4.28 20.09 26.12
N ILE A 196 3.82 19.94 24.87
CA ILE A 196 3.96 18.70 24.10
C ILE A 196 4.90 18.89 22.91
N PRO A 197 6.01 18.13 22.82
CA PRO A 197 6.92 18.19 21.68
C PRO A 197 6.21 17.88 20.35
N GLY A 198 6.39 18.74 19.34
CA GLY A 198 5.85 18.53 17.98
C GLY A 198 4.56 19.28 17.65
N VAL A 199 4.02 20.08 18.58
CA VAL A 199 2.92 21.03 18.33
C VAL A 199 3.54 22.40 18.03
N GLU A 200 3.39 22.90 16.80
CA GLU A 200 3.76 24.28 16.49
C GLU A 200 2.58 25.18 16.74
N VAL A 201 2.88 26.46 16.91
CA VAL A 201 1.89 27.50 17.11
C VAL A 201 1.98 28.44 15.92
N ASP A 202 0.84 28.74 15.29
CA ASP A 202 0.80 29.67 14.16
C ASP A 202 1.13 31.11 14.61
N ALA A 203 1.32 32.01 13.65
CA ALA A 203 1.57 33.44 13.92
C ALA A 203 0.43 34.13 14.71
N LYS A 204 -0.73 33.48 14.88
CA LYS A 204 -1.90 33.97 15.61
C LYS A 204 -2.07 33.28 16.98
N GLY A 205 -1.11 32.46 17.42
CA GLY A 205 -1.17 31.77 18.70
C GLY A 205 -2.04 30.49 18.71
N ALA A 206 -2.53 30.03 17.55
CA ALA A 206 -3.33 28.83 17.48
C ALA A 206 -2.45 27.58 17.35
N PRO A 207 -2.74 26.50 18.10
CA PRO A 207 -2.03 25.24 17.98
C PRO A 207 -2.29 24.66 16.59
N ILE A 208 -1.21 24.18 16.00
CA ILE A 208 -1.22 23.43 14.78
C ILE A 208 -0.81 22.01 15.17
N LEU A 209 -1.43 20.97 14.59
CA LEU A 209 -1.18 19.58 14.98
C LEU A 209 -0.86 18.69 13.79
N ASP A 210 0.23 17.90 13.83
CA ASP A 210 0.46 16.81 12.87
C ASP A 210 -0.54 15.66 13.05
N VAL A 211 -1.63 15.69 12.31
CA VAL A 211 -2.67 14.66 12.44
C VAL A 211 -2.22 13.28 11.98
N HIS A 212 -1.23 13.17 11.08
CA HIS A 212 -0.81 11.87 10.52
C HIS A 212 -0.13 10.98 11.58
N ASN A 213 0.79 11.53 12.38
CA ASN A 213 1.41 10.78 13.47
C ASN A 213 0.36 10.27 14.48
N TRP A 214 -0.62 11.10 14.84
CA TRP A 214 -1.65 10.73 15.80
C TRP A 214 -2.61 9.67 15.28
N PHE A 215 -3.08 9.78 14.03
CA PHE A 215 -3.89 8.71 13.44
C PHE A 215 -3.10 7.44 13.19
N GLY A 216 -1.80 7.54 12.88
CA GLY A 216 -0.91 6.39 12.82
C GLY A 216 -0.88 5.62 14.14
N ARG A 217 -0.75 6.32 15.27
CA ARG A 217 -0.80 5.75 16.64
C ARG A 217 -2.18 5.19 16.98
N ALA A 218 -3.25 5.93 16.67
CA ALA A 218 -4.62 5.50 16.93
C ALA A 218 -4.94 4.20 16.19
N ALA A 219 -4.64 4.14 14.89
CA ALA A 219 -4.86 2.95 14.07
C ALA A 219 -3.99 1.77 14.52
N PHE A 220 -2.75 2.04 14.95
CA PHE A 220 -1.85 1.03 15.51
C PHE A 220 -2.41 0.41 16.81
N ASP A 221 -2.94 1.23 17.71
CA ASP A 221 -3.59 0.76 18.93
C ASP A 221 -4.91 0.02 18.65
N VAL A 222 -5.70 0.49 17.67
CA VAL A 222 -6.93 -0.19 17.23
C VAL A 222 -6.62 -1.59 16.72
N ILE A 223 -5.64 -1.76 15.82
CA ILE A 223 -5.29 -3.09 15.33
C ILE A 223 -4.69 -3.95 16.45
N GLY A 224 -3.92 -3.36 17.38
CA GLY A 224 -3.43 -4.04 18.58
C GLY A 224 -4.54 -4.71 19.39
N LEU A 225 -5.53 -3.91 19.78
CA LEU A 225 -6.65 -4.38 20.58
C LEU A 225 -7.58 -5.29 19.78
N ALA A 226 -7.97 -4.87 18.57
CA ALA A 226 -8.97 -5.58 17.79
C ALA A 226 -8.45 -6.91 17.20
N ALA A 227 -7.20 -6.93 16.74
CA ALA A 227 -6.62 -8.14 16.17
C ALA A 227 -6.01 -9.06 17.23
N PHE A 228 -5.30 -8.51 18.21
CA PHE A 228 -4.48 -9.31 19.12
C PHE A 228 -4.99 -9.31 20.56
N GLY A 229 -5.93 -8.44 20.91
CA GLY A 229 -6.34 -8.23 22.29
C GLY A 229 -5.25 -7.59 23.14
N TYR A 230 -4.31 -6.88 22.51
CA TYR A 230 -3.13 -6.33 23.14
C TYR A 230 -3.11 -4.81 23.04
N SER A 231 -2.97 -4.10 24.16
CA SER A 231 -2.86 -2.66 24.15
C SER A 231 -1.41 -2.23 23.98
N PHE A 232 -1.06 -1.66 22.83
CA PHE A 232 0.27 -1.08 22.63
C PHE A 232 0.44 0.27 23.33
N ASN A 233 -0.66 0.94 23.66
CA ASN A 233 -0.69 2.25 24.31
C ASN A 233 0.16 3.31 23.56
N SER A 234 0.29 3.19 22.24
CA SER A 234 1.10 4.09 21.40
C SER A 234 0.52 5.50 21.31
N LEU A 235 -0.76 5.70 21.65
CA LEU A 235 -1.34 7.04 21.80
C LEU A 235 -0.82 7.80 23.02
N ARG A 236 -0.51 7.10 24.12
CA ARG A 236 -0.04 7.69 25.37
C ARG A 236 1.49 7.65 25.50
N ASP A 237 2.10 6.61 24.95
CA ASP A 237 3.54 6.38 25.01
C ASP A 237 4.23 6.71 23.69
N ASN A 238 4.98 7.81 23.69
CA ASN A 238 5.79 8.24 22.56
C ASN A 238 7.05 7.38 22.33
N THR A 239 7.42 6.53 23.29
CA THR A 239 8.63 5.71 23.28
C THR A 239 8.42 4.26 22.83
N ASN A 240 7.18 3.87 22.50
CA ASN A 240 6.85 2.51 22.07
C ASN A 240 7.75 2.04 20.91
N GLU A 241 8.64 1.08 21.21
CA GLU A 241 9.67 0.61 20.29
C GLU A 241 9.07 -0.10 19.08
N LEU A 242 7.97 -0.83 19.26
CA LEU A 242 7.28 -1.53 18.18
C LEU A 242 6.67 -0.54 17.19
N PHE A 243 5.96 0.47 17.68
CA PHE A 243 5.42 1.53 16.84
C PHE A 243 6.54 2.25 16.10
N ALA A 244 7.64 2.59 16.78
CA ALA A 244 8.80 3.19 16.14
C ALA A 244 9.42 2.29 15.06
N ALA A 245 9.51 0.97 15.28
CA ALA A 245 9.97 0.00 14.29
C ALA A 245 9.04 -0.04 13.07
N TYR A 246 7.71 -0.08 13.28
CA TYR A 246 6.74 -0.02 12.18
C TYR A 246 6.85 1.29 11.41
N MET A 247 6.94 2.44 12.09
CA MET A 247 7.12 3.73 11.42
C MET A 247 8.42 3.77 10.61
N ARG A 248 9.51 3.13 11.04
CA ARG A 248 10.73 2.98 10.22
C ARG A 248 10.47 2.13 8.98
N LEU A 249 9.76 1.01 9.09
CA LEU A 249 9.39 0.15 7.96
C LEU A 249 8.43 0.86 6.98
N HIS A 250 7.47 1.63 7.49
CA HIS A 250 6.55 2.45 6.70
C HIS A 250 7.27 3.64 6.04
N ASN A 251 8.21 4.27 6.72
CA ASN A 251 9.03 5.36 6.17
C ASN A 251 10.04 4.85 5.14
N ALA A 252 10.50 3.60 5.26
CA ALA A 252 11.33 2.95 4.26
C ALA A 252 10.62 2.86 2.88
N THR A 253 9.28 2.90 2.86
CA THR A 253 8.52 3.02 1.61
C THR A 253 8.43 4.43 1.05
N LYS A 254 9.14 5.42 1.62
CA LYS A 254 9.21 6.79 1.07
C LYS A 254 10.47 6.98 0.23
N GLU A 255 11.57 6.40 0.69
CA GLU A 255 12.90 6.57 0.11
C GLU A 255 13.12 5.69 -1.12
N GLY A 256 12.33 4.63 -1.25
CA GLY A 256 12.54 3.61 -2.27
C GLY A 256 13.75 2.72 -1.95
N PRO A 257 13.77 1.49 -2.51
CA PRO A 257 14.95 0.64 -2.38
C PRO A 257 16.13 1.23 -3.16
N SER A 258 17.29 1.30 -2.52
CA SER A 258 18.54 1.73 -3.17
C SER A 258 18.94 0.80 -4.32
N LEU A 259 19.86 1.22 -5.19
CA LEU A 259 20.40 0.35 -6.25
C LEU A 259 20.93 -0.98 -5.67
N ARG A 260 21.53 -0.96 -4.47
CA ARG A 260 22.06 -2.16 -3.81
C ARG A 260 20.93 -3.07 -3.32
N THR A 261 19.90 -2.50 -2.69
CA THR A 261 18.68 -3.24 -2.29
C THR A 261 17.96 -3.82 -3.51
N ASN A 262 17.92 -3.09 -4.63
CA ASN A 262 17.32 -3.60 -5.87
C ASN A 262 18.07 -4.81 -6.41
N LEU A 263 19.41 -4.76 -6.37
CA LEU A 263 20.27 -5.86 -6.76
C LEU A 263 20.08 -7.07 -5.83
N SER A 264 19.96 -6.88 -4.51
CA SER A 264 19.73 -7.99 -3.56
C SER A 264 18.35 -8.63 -3.72
N LEU A 265 17.32 -7.83 -4.02
CA LEU A 265 15.96 -8.30 -4.30
C LEU A 265 15.88 -9.10 -5.60
N ALA A 266 16.66 -8.72 -6.62
CA ALA A 266 16.77 -9.45 -7.88
C ALA A 266 17.64 -10.72 -7.76
N PHE A 267 18.74 -10.66 -6.99
CA PHE A 267 19.70 -11.75 -6.83
C PHE A 267 19.89 -12.08 -5.34
N PRO A 268 19.04 -12.96 -4.77
CA PRO A 268 19.11 -13.35 -3.36
C PRO A 268 20.51 -13.81 -2.93
N SER A 269 21.24 -14.51 -3.80
CA SER A 269 22.59 -15.01 -3.52
C SER A 269 23.61 -13.89 -3.22
N LEU A 270 23.34 -12.67 -3.65
CA LEU A 270 24.22 -11.50 -3.42
C LEU A 270 23.80 -10.66 -2.21
N GLU A 271 22.70 -11.00 -1.55
CA GLU A 271 22.12 -10.22 -0.46
C GLU A 271 23.12 -9.94 0.67
N ARG A 272 23.93 -10.95 1.03
CA ARG A 272 24.98 -10.82 2.06
C ARG A 272 26.02 -9.74 1.73
N TYR A 273 26.29 -9.50 0.45
CA TYR A 273 27.35 -8.58 0.00
C TYR A 273 26.83 -7.19 -0.33
N LEU A 274 25.52 -7.04 -0.52
CA LEU A 274 24.87 -5.81 -0.99
C LEU A 274 24.09 -5.08 0.10
N GLN A 275 24.28 -5.45 1.38
CA GLN A 275 23.62 -4.77 2.49
C GLN A 275 24.07 -3.31 2.61
N ASP A 276 23.11 -2.41 2.56
CA ASP A 276 23.27 -0.99 2.86
C ASP A 276 22.61 -0.63 4.20
N ASP A 277 22.73 0.65 4.59
CA ASP A 277 22.17 1.15 5.85
C ASP A 277 20.65 1.02 5.90
N PHE A 278 19.98 1.19 4.76
CA PHE A 278 18.55 0.94 4.58
C PHE A 278 18.20 -0.51 4.93
N SER A 279 18.84 -1.47 4.28
CA SER A 279 18.56 -2.91 4.47
C SER A 279 18.87 -3.34 5.89
N ARG A 280 19.92 -2.79 6.53
CA ARG A 280 20.23 -3.02 7.95
C ARG A 280 19.17 -2.46 8.89
N SER A 281 18.69 -1.24 8.63
CA SER A 281 17.65 -0.59 9.44
C SER A 281 16.31 -1.32 9.34
N VAL A 282 15.95 -1.77 8.13
CA VAL A 282 14.76 -2.62 7.89
C VAL A 282 14.89 -3.95 8.62
N ALA A 283 16.04 -4.62 8.52
CA ALA A 283 16.27 -5.89 9.23
C ALA A 283 16.20 -5.74 10.77
N ALA A 284 16.77 -4.67 11.33
CA ALA A 284 16.69 -4.39 12.75
C ALA A 284 15.25 -4.14 13.21
N SER A 285 14.49 -3.34 12.46
CA SER A 285 13.08 -3.07 12.75
C SER A 285 12.22 -4.32 12.62
N ALA A 286 12.48 -5.15 11.61
CA ALA A 286 11.82 -6.44 11.44
C ALA A 286 12.09 -7.41 12.60
N GLN A 287 13.29 -7.39 13.20
CA GLN A 287 13.59 -8.24 14.34
C GLN A 287 12.73 -7.89 15.56
N VAL A 288 12.51 -6.60 15.81
CA VAL A 288 11.57 -6.13 16.86
C VAL A 288 10.17 -6.65 16.59
N VAL A 289 9.68 -6.47 15.36
CA VAL A 289 8.37 -6.95 14.92
C VAL A 289 8.21 -8.46 15.13
N GLN A 290 9.16 -9.27 14.64
CA GLN A 290 9.10 -10.73 14.78
C GLN A 290 9.09 -11.18 16.24
N ASN A 291 9.85 -10.51 17.11
CA ASN A 291 9.88 -10.83 18.54
C ASN A 291 8.52 -10.56 19.19
N THR A 292 7.91 -9.41 18.87
CA THR A 292 6.58 -9.08 19.36
C THR A 292 5.51 -10.02 18.80
N SER A 293 5.55 -10.36 17.51
CA SER A 293 4.60 -11.29 16.91
C SER A 293 4.65 -12.68 17.53
N LYS A 294 5.85 -13.18 17.88
CA LYS A 294 6.02 -14.41 18.64
C LYS A 294 5.40 -14.30 20.04
N MET A 295 5.66 -13.20 20.74
CA MET A 295 5.06 -12.95 22.05
C MET A 295 3.53 -12.93 21.98
N LEU A 296 2.94 -12.21 21.01
CA LEU A 296 1.49 -12.13 20.82
C LEU A 296 0.88 -13.51 20.54
N LEU A 297 1.51 -14.30 19.66
CA LEU A 297 1.04 -15.65 19.36
C LEU A 297 1.10 -16.57 20.60
N GLN A 298 2.20 -16.51 21.37
CA GLN A 298 2.39 -17.31 22.58
C GLN A 298 1.37 -16.94 23.67
N GLN A 299 1.22 -15.65 23.97
CA GLN A 299 0.23 -15.17 24.93
C GLN A 299 -1.19 -15.59 24.53
N ARG A 300 -1.51 -15.48 23.24
CA ARG A 300 -2.84 -15.85 22.77
C ARG A 300 -3.13 -17.33 22.89
N ARG A 301 -2.16 -18.19 22.54
CA ARG A 301 -2.27 -19.64 22.72
C ARG A 301 -2.35 -20.05 24.18
N ALA A 302 -1.67 -19.35 25.08
CA ALA A 302 -1.75 -19.60 26.51
C ALA A 302 -3.15 -19.30 27.08
N PHE A 303 -3.81 -18.25 26.57
CA PHE A 303 -5.17 -17.88 26.99
C PHE A 303 -6.26 -18.74 26.32
N ALA A 304 -6.15 -18.96 25.00
CA ALA A 304 -7.13 -19.69 24.20
C ALA A 304 -6.40 -20.51 23.11
N PRO A 305 -5.97 -21.75 23.42
CA PRO A 305 -5.15 -22.55 22.51
C PRO A 305 -5.85 -22.90 21.19
N GLU A 306 -7.17 -23.14 21.25
CA GLU A 306 -8.02 -23.37 20.08
C GLU A 306 -8.63 -22.08 19.50
N GLY A 307 -8.24 -20.91 20.01
CA GLY A 307 -8.78 -19.62 19.63
C GLY A 307 -10.09 -19.24 20.34
N ASP A 308 -10.54 -18.00 20.13
CA ASP A 308 -11.81 -17.49 20.65
C ASP A 308 -12.47 -16.53 19.62
N SER A 309 -13.58 -15.91 19.99
CA SER A 309 -14.27 -14.91 19.14
C SER A 309 -13.99 -13.45 19.51
N LYS A 310 -13.03 -13.19 20.42
CA LYS A 310 -12.79 -11.85 20.97
C LYS A 310 -11.82 -11.02 20.13
N SER A 311 -11.00 -11.65 19.28
CA SER A 311 -10.03 -10.94 18.43
C SER A 311 -9.81 -11.62 17.08
N ILE A 312 -9.28 -10.90 16.10
CA ILE A 312 -8.97 -11.44 14.76
C ILE A 312 -8.00 -12.63 14.85
N LEU A 313 -6.95 -12.55 15.69
CA LEU A 313 -6.03 -13.66 15.93
C LEU A 313 -6.72 -14.84 16.62
N GLY A 314 -7.60 -14.60 17.60
CA GLY A 314 -8.40 -15.65 18.23
C GLY A 314 -9.25 -16.40 17.20
N LEU A 315 -9.91 -15.65 16.30
CA LEU A 315 -10.70 -16.21 15.22
C LEU A 315 -9.86 -16.94 14.18
N LEU A 316 -8.66 -16.44 13.88
CA LEU A 316 -7.72 -17.10 12.98
C LEU A 316 -7.29 -18.45 13.56
N LEU A 317 -6.92 -18.50 14.85
CA LEU A 317 -6.56 -19.75 15.53
C LEU A 317 -7.73 -20.74 15.53
N ARG A 318 -8.95 -20.27 15.79
CA ARG A 318 -10.16 -21.08 15.74
C ARG A 318 -10.47 -21.60 14.35
N SER A 319 -10.35 -20.74 13.33
CA SER A 319 -10.53 -21.15 11.94
C SER A 319 -9.45 -22.15 11.52
N ASN A 320 -8.23 -21.99 12.03
CA ASN A 320 -7.12 -22.89 11.74
C ASN A 320 -7.30 -24.27 12.39
N ALA A 321 -7.75 -24.33 13.65
CA ALA A 321 -8.03 -25.59 14.35
C ALA A 321 -9.12 -26.42 13.63
N ASN A 322 -10.14 -25.73 13.11
CA ASN A 322 -11.26 -26.34 12.38
C ASN A 322 -10.99 -26.56 10.88
N ALA A 323 -9.84 -26.11 10.37
CA ALA A 323 -9.50 -26.31 8.97
C ALA A 323 -9.12 -27.78 8.70
N ALA A 324 -9.37 -28.22 7.47
CA ALA A 324 -8.89 -29.52 6.98
C ALA A 324 -7.36 -29.60 7.13
N PRO A 325 -6.78 -30.78 7.42
CA PRO A 325 -5.34 -30.92 7.69
C PRO A 325 -4.43 -30.25 6.64
N GLU A 326 -4.81 -30.32 5.37
CA GLU A 326 -4.12 -29.72 4.23
C GLU A 326 -4.16 -28.18 4.22
N ASP A 327 -5.22 -27.58 4.77
CA ASP A 327 -5.43 -26.13 4.82
C ASP A 327 -4.83 -25.48 6.06
N ARG A 328 -4.43 -26.27 7.06
CA ARG A 328 -3.89 -25.75 8.33
C ARG A 328 -2.63 -24.93 8.12
N LEU A 329 -2.60 -23.78 8.79
CA LEU A 329 -1.48 -22.86 8.89
C LEU A 329 -0.51 -23.36 9.95
N ASN A 330 0.76 -23.46 9.58
CA ASN A 330 1.83 -23.71 10.54
C ASN A 330 2.22 -22.41 11.29
N ASP A 331 3.12 -22.54 12.27
CA ASP A 331 3.53 -21.41 13.13
C ASP A 331 4.18 -20.27 12.34
N GLU A 332 5.00 -20.57 11.33
CA GLU A 332 5.63 -19.55 10.49
C GLU A 332 4.59 -18.79 9.66
N GLU A 333 3.57 -19.49 9.17
CA GLU A 333 2.46 -18.90 8.41
C GLU A 333 1.55 -18.04 9.29
N LEU A 334 1.30 -18.47 10.53
CA LEU A 334 0.55 -17.68 11.52
C LEU A 334 1.31 -16.40 11.89
N LEU A 335 2.61 -16.49 12.17
CA LEU A 335 3.45 -15.33 12.44
C LEU A 335 3.46 -14.35 11.26
N ALA A 336 3.60 -14.85 10.04
CA ALA A 336 3.53 -14.01 8.84
C ALA A 336 2.18 -13.29 8.68
N GLN A 337 1.06 -13.88 9.14
CA GLN A 337 -0.23 -13.18 9.14
C GLN A 337 -0.30 -12.10 10.22
N ILE A 338 0.24 -12.35 11.42
CA ILE A 338 0.31 -11.36 12.50
C ILE A 338 1.07 -10.12 12.02
N ASP A 339 2.26 -10.33 11.46
CA ASP A 339 3.10 -9.27 10.87
C ASP A 339 2.32 -8.53 9.76
N SER A 340 1.66 -9.28 8.87
CA SER A 340 0.91 -8.69 7.76
C SER A 340 -0.28 -7.85 8.22
N PHE A 341 -0.99 -8.25 9.27
CA PHE A 341 -2.17 -7.51 9.76
C PHE A 341 -1.76 -6.21 10.45
N LEU A 342 -0.70 -6.24 11.27
CA LEU A 342 -0.15 -5.04 11.90
C LEU A 342 0.36 -4.03 10.87
N PHE A 343 1.15 -4.51 9.91
CA PHE A 343 1.75 -3.65 8.88
C PHE A 343 0.70 -3.01 7.96
N ALA A 344 -0.27 -3.80 7.47
CA ALA A 344 -1.24 -3.32 6.47
C ALA A 344 -2.41 -2.53 7.08
N GLY A 345 -2.85 -2.89 8.30
CA GLY A 345 -4.05 -2.31 8.92
C GLY A 345 -3.85 -0.89 9.46
N SER A 346 -2.66 -0.56 9.94
CA SER A 346 -2.44 0.72 10.65
C SER A 346 -2.30 1.90 9.68
N ASP A 347 -1.42 1.76 8.70
CA ASP A 347 -0.96 2.86 7.86
C ASP A 347 -1.96 3.22 6.74
N SER A 348 -2.67 2.23 6.20
CA SER A 348 -3.67 2.48 5.16
C SER A 348 -4.92 3.19 5.70
N THR A 349 -5.38 2.80 6.90
CA THR A 349 -6.51 3.46 7.57
C THR A 349 -6.15 4.88 8.00
N SER A 350 -4.98 5.10 8.61
CA SER A 350 -4.55 6.44 9.03
C SER A 350 -4.47 7.41 7.85
N ILE A 351 -3.91 6.97 6.72
CA ILE A 351 -3.86 7.74 5.46
C ILE A 351 -5.26 8.11 4.97
N ALA A 352 -6.21 7.18 4.98
CA ALA A 352 -7.58 7.45 4.55
C ALA A 352 -8.26 8.51 5.45
N ILE A 353 -8.08 8.44 6.77
CA ILE A 353 -8.63 9.43 7.71
C ILE A 353 -8.00 10.80 7.47
N VAL A 354 -6.68 10.85 7.28
CA VAL A 354 -5.95 12.09 7.02
C VAL A 354 -6.43 12.76 5.73
N TRP A 355 -6.57 12.02 4.63
CA TRP A 355 -7.12 12.56 3.37
C TRP A 355 -8.56 13.05 3.55
N ALA A 356 -9.36 12.37 4.38
CA ALA A 356 -10.71 12.83 4.69
C ALA A 356 -10.69 14.18 5.42
N LEU A 357 -9.83 14.34 6.43
CA LEU A 357 -9.69 15.62 7.12
C LEU A 357 -9.15 16.73 6.21
N TYR A 358 -8.25 16.41 5.30
CA TYR A 358 -7.76 17.35 4.28
C TYR A 358 -8.89 17.82 3.35
N GLU A 359 -9.71 16.91 2.81
CA GLU A 359 -10.83 17.30 1.96
C GLU A 359 -11.90 18.07 2.74
N LEU A 360 -12.17 17.69 3.98
CA LEU A 360 -13.10 18.41 4.84
C LEU A 360 -12.61 19.81 5.24
N SER A 361 -11.30 20.00 5.41
CA SER A 361 -10.73 21.32 5.74
C SER A 361 -10.81 22.29 4.55
N ARG A 362 -10.74 21.77 3.33
CA ARG A 362 -10.92 22.51 2.07
C ARG A 362 -12.37 22.72 1.66
N ASN A 363 -13.30 21.97 2.26
CA ASN A 363 -14.73 22.07 1.98
C ASN A 363 -15.53 22.35 3.27
N PRO A 364 -15.46 23.59 3.81
CA PRO A 364 -16.10 23.93 5.08
C PRO A 364 -17.62 23.69 5.11
N GLN A 365 -18.31 23.77 3.97
CA GLN A 365 -19.75 23.51 3.91
C GLN A 365 -20.05 22.01 4.11
N VAL A 366 -19.26 21.11 3.52
CA VAL A 366 -19.38 19.66 3.75
C VAL A 366 -19.06 19.36 5.20
N GLN A 367 -18.00 19.96 5.75
CA GLN A 367 -17.62 19.77 7.14
C GLN A 367 -18.73 20.21 8.11
N ALA A 368 -19.37 21.35 7.86
CA ALA A 368 -20.48 21.85 8.65
C ALA A 368 -21.72 20.94 8.54
N ALA A 369 -22.06 20.48 7.34
CA ALA A 369 -23.18 19.56 7.11
C ALA A 369 -22.94 18.20 7.77
N LEU A 370 -21.73 17.64 7.65
CA LEU A 370 -21.35 16.39 8.29
C LEU A 370 -21.39 16.53 9.81
N ARG A 371 -20.90 17.64 10.37
CA ARG A 371 -21.01 17.91 11.80
C ARG A 371 -22.48 18.02 12.26
N ALA A 372 -23.34 18.66 11.48
CA ALA A 372 -24.77 18.73 11.78
C ALA A 372 -25.44 17.35 11.79
N GLU A 373 -25.09 16.48 10.83
CA GLU A 373 -25.53 15.08 10.81
C GLU A 373 -25.05 14.33 12.08
N LEU A 374 -23.78 14.50 12.45
CA LEU A 374 -23.18 13.81 13.60
C LEU A 374 -23.72 14.28 14.96
N ARG A 375 -24.10 15.56 15.09
CA ARG A 375 -24.71 16.10 16.32
C ARG A 375 -26.00 15.38 16.70
N SER A 376 -26.72 14.79 15.74
CA SER A 376 -27.92 13.99 16.04
C SER A 376 -27.66 12.76 16.92
N LEU A 377 -26.40 12.33 17.03
CA LEU A 377 -25.98 11.17 17.82
C LEU A 377 -25.46 11.52 19.22
N GLY A 378 -25.34 12.81 19.58
CA GLY A 378 -24.83 13.23 20.89
C GLY A 378 -23.41 12.74 21.22
N LEU A 379 -22.58 12.51 20.19
CA LEU A 379 -21.23 11.97 20.37
C LEU A 379 -20.38 12.97 21.20
N ASN A 380 -19.81 12.51 22.31
CA ASN A 380 -18.99 13.29 23.25
C ASN A 380 -19.73 14.28 24.15
N GLU A 381 -21.07 14.25 24.25
CA GLU A 381 -21.84 15.11 25.16
C GLU A 381 -21.74 14.70 26.64
N HIS A 382 -21.28 13.48 26.91
CA HIS A 382 -20.95 13.01 28.25
C HIS A 382 -19.43 12.98 28.35
N GLY A 383 -18.84 14.06 28.84
CA GLY A 383 -17.47 14.04 29.34
C GLY A 383 -17.43 13.04 30.49
N SER A 384 -16.96 11.83 30.21
CA SER A 384 -16.77 10.84 31.25
C SER A 384 -15.63 11.30 32.16
N GLU A 385 -15.96 11.77 33.36
CA GLU A 385 -15.08 11.78 34.54
C GLU A 385 -14.73 10.35 34.98
N HIS A 386 -14.45 9.44 34.05
CA HIS A 386 -14.14 8.06 34.36
C HIS A 386 -12.63 7.86 34.31
N GLU A 387 -12.02 7.73 35.49
CA GLU A 387 -10.71 7.10 35.65
C GLU A 387 -10.76 5.73 34.97
N PHE A 388 -10.09 5.61 33.81
CA PHE A 388 -9.97 4.35 33.08
C PHE A 388 -9.09 3.36 33.85
N ALA A 389 -9.65 2.67 34.84
CA ALA A 389 -9.00 1.60 35.58
C ALA A 389 -9.19 0.25 34.87
N SER A 390 -8.18 -0.17 34.09
CA SER A 390 -7.56 -1.51 34.07
C SER A 390 -6.98 -1.86 32.69
N ASP A 391 -5.73 -2.32 32.72
CA ASP A 391 -4.86 -2.67 31.58
C ASP A 391 -5.18 -4.06 30.98
N SER A 392 -6.33 -4.65 31.31
CA SER A 392 -6.60 -6.10 31.18
C SER A 392 -7.55 -6.51 30.04
N GLY A 393 -7.95 -5.61 29.15
CA GLY A 393 -8.62 -5.99 27.90
C GLY A 393 -10.12 -6.30 28.02
N ILE A 394 -10.92 -5.30 27.63
CA ILE A 394 -12.39 -5.34 27.42
C ILE A 394 -13.18 -5.60 28.70
N ASP A 395 -13.30 -4.57 29.54
CA ASP A 395 -14.46 -4.39 30.41
C ASP A 395 -15.11 -3.05 30.06
N ILE A 396 -16.38 -3.10 29.70
CA ILE A 396 -17.22 -1.96 29.33
C ILE A 396 -18.23 -1.81 30.47
N ASP A 397 -18.24 -0.65 31.11
CA ASP A 397 -19.23 -0.30 32.14
C ASP A 397 -20.65 -0.31 31.53
N PRO A 398 -21.62 -1.06 32.10
CA PRO A 398 -23.00 -1.15 31.58
C PRO A 398 -23.82 0.16 31.66
N ALA A 399 -23.29 1.24 32.23
CA ALA A 399 -24.06 2.48 32.43
C ALA A 399 -24.07 3.47 31.23
N THR A 400 -23.40 3.16 30.12
CA THR A 400 -23.33 4.07 28.95
C THR A 400 -23.69 3.34 27.65
N VAL A 401 -24.37 4.06 26.75
CA VAL A 401 -24.89 3.65 25.41
C VAL A 401 -24.27 2.36 24.86
N ASP A 402 -25.10 1.36 24.50
CA ASP A 402 -24.66 0.13 23.84
C ASP A 402 -23.69 0.45 22.68
N PRO A 403 -22.39 0.12 22.79
CA PRO A 403 -21.39 0.49 21.79
C PRO A 403 -21.70 -0.08 20.41
N VAL A 404 -22.38 -1.22 20.34
CA VAL A 404 -22.78 -1.84 19.06
C VAL A 404 -23.94 -1.05 18.44
N ALA A 405 -24.89 -0.58 19.24
CA ALA A 405 -25.96 0.30 18.78
C ALA A 405 -25.40 1.64 18.29
N GLN A 406 -24.46 2.24 19.05
CA GLN A 406 -23.80 3.49 18.66
C GLN A 406 -23.01 3.32 17.35
N PHE A 407 -22.22 2.26 17.21
CA PHE A 407 -21.53 1.94 15.98
C PHE A 407 -22.49 1.74 14.81
N THR A 408 -23.60 1.02 15.03
CA THR A 408 -24.62 0.80 13.99
C THR A 408 -25.25 2.12 13.55
N ALA A 409 -25.50 3.05 14.47
CA ALA A 409 -25.99 4.38 14.16
C ALA A 409 -24.98 5.17 13.32
N ILE A 410 -23.68 5.14 13.70
CA ILE A 410 -22.60 5.78 12.94
C ILE A 410 -22.48 5.19 11.53
N ASP A 411 -22.49 3.85 11.39
CA ASP A 411 -22.31 3.19 10.09
C ASP A 411 -23.48 3.48 9.13
N ALA A 412 -24.67 3.75 9.68
CA ALA A 412 -25.88 4.08 8.93
C ALA A 412 -25.97 5.56 8.49
N LEU A 413 -25.06 6.43 8.93
CA LEU A 413 -25.09 7.86 8.59
C LEU A 413 -24.82 8.09 7.08
N PRO A 414 -25.78 8.67 6.34
CA PRO A 414 -25.69 8.75 4.89
C PRO A 414 -24.64 9.76 4.39
N LEU A 415 -24.51 10.95 4.99
CA LEU A 415 -23.48 11.90 4.55
C LEU A 415 -22.08 11.43 4.96
N LEU A 416 -21.89 10.88 6.16
CA LEU A 416 -20.61 10.27 6.56
C LEU A 416 -20.17 9.16 5.59
N ASP A 417 -21.07 8.23 5.25
CA ASP A 417 -20.76 7.16 4.29
C ASP A 417 -20.37 7.71 2.92
N ARG A 418 -21.07 8.73 2.43
CA ARG A 418 -20.76 9.41 1.16
C ARG A 418 -19.42 10.15 1.20
N VAL A 419 -19.09 10.81 2.31
CA VAL A 419 -17.79 11.47 2.51
C VAL A 419 -16.66 10.43 2.46
N VAL A 420 -16.76 9.35 3.23
CA VAL A 420 -15.72 8.30 3.27
C VAL A 420 -15.52 7.67 1.90
N ARG A 421 -16.61 7.37 1.18
CA ARG A 421 -16.53 6.81 -0.18
C ARG A 421 -15.88 7.78 -1.17
N GLU A 422 -16.21 9.08 -1.09
CA GLU A 422 -15.62 10.08 -1.98
C GLU A 422 -14.12 10.30 -1.71
N VAL A 423 -13.71 10.26 -0.44
CA VAL A 423 -12.29 10.31 -0.07
C VAL A 423 -11.55 9.09 -0.62
N LEU A 424 -12.07 7.88 -0.41
CA LEU A 424 -11.41 6.66 -0.90
C LEU A 424 -11.39 6.57 -2.43
N ARG A 425 -12.33 7.25 -3.11
CA ARG A 425 -12.33 7.40 -4.56
C ARG A 425 -11.20 8.31 -5.02
N LEU A 426 -11.11 9.52 -4.46
CA LEU A 426 -10.10 10.49 -4.86
C LEU A 426 -8.69 10.12 -4.41
N HIS A 427 -8.55 9.58 -3.20
CA HIS A 427 -7.27 9.33 -2.54
C HIS A 427 -7.21 7.89 -2.00
N PRO A 428 -7.23 6.88 -2.88
CA PRO A 428 -7.12 5.50 -2.42
C PRO A 428 -5.74 5.26 -1.78
N PRO A 429 -5.64 4.70 -0.56
CA PRO A 429 -4.35 4.43 0.05
C PRO A 429 -3.45 3.59 -0.86
N ALA A 430 -3.98 2.56 -1.53
CA ALA A 430 -3.26 1.83 -2.58
C ALA A 430 -3.59 2.41 -3.97
N HIS A 431 -2.65 3.13 -4.57
CA HIS A 431 -2.86 3.83 -5.85
C HIS A 431 -2.80 2.92 -7.09
N SER A 432 -2.04 1.82 -7.04
CA SER A 432 -1.87 0.91 -8.18
C SER A 432 -1.39 -0.48 -7.76
N THR A 433 -1.43 -1.44 -8.68
CA THR A 433 -0.73 -2.73 -8.53
C THR A 433 -0.06 -3.16 -9.83
N LEU A 434 0.97 -4.00 -9.70
CA LEU A 434 1.75 -4.53 -10.82
C LEU A 434 1.62 -6.04 -10.88
N ARG A 435 1.31 -6.57 -12.07
CA ARG A 435 1.21 -8.00 -12.36
C ARG A 435 2.20 -8.41 -13.44
N ILE A 436 2.57 -9.69 -13.46
CA ILE A 436 3.38 -10.29 -14.52
C ILE A 436 2.65 -11.51 -15.08
N ALA A 437 2.64 -11.66 -16.40
CA ALA A 437 2.08 -12.85 -17.02
C ALA A 437 2.99 -14.06 -16.77
N ASP A 438 2.48 -15.11 -16.13
CA ASP A 438 3.26 -16.35 -15.93
C ASP A 438 3.21 -17.28 -17.16
N GLN A 439 2.32 -17.02 -18.10
CA GLN A 439 2.23 -17.73 -19.38
C GLN A 439 1.74 -16.81 -20.50
N ASP A 440 1.88 -17.25 -21.75
CA ASP A 440 1.27 -16.57 -22.89
C ASP A 440 -0.27 -16.63 -22.75
N ASP A 441 -0.95 -15.51 -22.97
CA ASP A 441 -2.41 -15.39 -22.85
C ASP A 441 -2.95 -14.33 -23.83
N ILE A 442 -4.28 -14.24 -23.94
CA ILE A 442 -5.01 -13.20 -24.67
C ILE A 442 -5.91 -12.48 -23.66
N LEU A 443 -5.61 -11.21 -23.40
CA LEU A 443 -6.34 -10.37 -22.47
C LEU A 443 -7.61 -9.81 -23.12
N PRO A 444 -8.82 -10.09 -22.62
CA PRO A 444 -10.03 -9.45 -23.14
C PRO A 444 -9.99 -7.95 -22.84
N PHE A 445 -10.70 -7.17 -23.64
CA PHE A 445 -10.93 -5.74 -23.43
C PHE A 445 -12.40 -5.42 -23.74
N SER A 446 -12.89 -4.26 -23.30
CA SER A 446 -14.27 -3.84 -23.56
C SER A 446 -14.56 -3.80 -25.06
N PRO A 447 -15.63 -4.44 -25.57
CA PRO A 447 -15.88 -4.56 -27.02
C PRO A 447 -15.90 -3.23 -27.78
N ASN A 448 -16.31 -2.15 -27.11
CA ASN A 448 -16.43 -0.82 -27.71
C ASN A 448 -15.15 0.03 -27.61
N ALA A 449 -14.04 -0.52 -27.09
CA ALA A 449 -12.80 0.21 -26.87
C ALA A 449 -11.55 -0.63 -27.26
N PRO A 450 -11.45 -1.12 -28.52
CA PRO A 450 -10.24 -1.77 -28.98
C PRO A 450 -9.04 -0.81 -28.92
N PRO A 451 -7.82 -1.31 -28.67
CA PRO A 451 -6.62 -0.48 -28.77
C PRO A 451 -6.43 0.02 -30.21
N MET A 452 -6.54 1.34 -30.41
CA MET A 452 -6.44 1.98 -31.73
C MET A 452 -5.08 2.67 -31.89
N MET A 453 -4.51 2.54 -33.08
CA MET A 453 -3.29 3.26 -33.48
C MET A 453 -3.63 4.69 -33.93
N PRO A 454 -2.66 5.62 -33.95
CA PRO A 454 -2.88 7.00 -34.38
C PRO A 454 -3.40 7.16 -35.81
N ASP A 455 -3.21 6.15 -36.67
CA ASP A 455 -3.72 6.10 -38.04
C ASP A 455 -5.17 5.57 -38.15
N GLY A 456 -5.82 5.28 -37.00
CA GLY A 456 -7.17 4.73 -36.95
C GLY A 456 -7.24 3.22 -37.16
N SER A 457 -6.12 2.51 -37.33
CA SER A 457 -6.10 1.05 -37.42
C SER A 457 -6.18 0.39 -36.04
N ILE A 458 -6.72 -0.82 -35.96
CA ILE A 458 -6.66 -1.63 -34.74
C ILE A 458 -5.20 -2.07 -34.52
N SER A 459 -4.72 -1.97 -33.28
CA SER A 459 -3.38 -2.41 -32.91
C SER A 459 -3.12 -3.85 -33.32
N ARG A 460 -1.93 -4.12 -33.88
CA ARG A 460 -1.48 -5.48 -34.23
C ARG A 460 -1.26 -6.38 -33.01
N ALA A 461 -1.31 -5.82 -31.80
CA ALA A 461 -1.31 -6.61 -30.57
C ALA A 461 -2.66 -7.31 -30.35
N VAL A 462 -3.74 -6.84 -31.00
CA VAL A 462 -5.06 -7.46 -30.95
C VAL A 462 -5.09 -8.68 -31.85
N VAL A 463 -5.43 -9.83 -31.27
CA VAL A 463 -5.54 -11.11 -31.97
C VAL A 463 -6.82 -11.81 -31.55
N THR A 464 -7.33 -12.66 -32.43
CA THR A 464 -8.36 -13.65 -32.10
C THR A 464 -7.70 -15.01 -31.99
N GLY A 465 -7.98 -15.73 -30.91
CA GLY A 465 -7.47 -17.09 -30.73
C GLY A 465 -7.79 -17.64 -29.34
N LEU A 466 -7.21 -18.80 -29.05
CA LEU A 466 -7.37 -19.47 -27.77
C LEU A 466 -6.59 -18.74 -26.67
N GLY A 467 -7.30 -18.31 -25.62
CA GLY A 467 -6.67 -17.84 -24.39
C GLY A 467 -5.97 -18.95 -23.63
N ALA A 468 -5.22 -18.58 -22.60
CA ALA A 468 -4.52 -19.50 -21.70
C ALA A 468 -5.46 -20.49 -20.97
N ASP A 469 -6.73 -20.13 -20.85
CA ASP A 469 -7.81 -20.93 -20.25
C ASP A 469 -8.56 -21.79 -21.27
N GLY A 470 -8.11 -21.86 -22.52
CA GLY A 470 -8.73 -22.70 -23.54
C GLY A 470 -10.00 -22.10 -24.16
N ILE A 471 -10.31 -20.83 -23.89
CA ILE A 471 -11.50 -20.16 -24.42
C ILE A 471 -11.07 -19.23 -25.56
N GLU A 472 -11.72 -19.35 -26.71
CA GLU A 472 -11.47 -18.47 -27.85
C GLU A 472 -11.99 -17.05 -27.57
N ARG A 473 -11.17 -16.05 -27.85
CA ARG A 473 -11.52 -14.63 -27.67
C ARG A 473 -10.69 -13.73 -28.58
N THR A 474 -11.22 -12.53 -28.80
CA THR A 474 -10.45 -11.41 -29.33
C THR A 474 -9.91 -10.58 -28.18
N GLY A 475 -8.61 -10.29 -28.18
CA GLY A 475 -7.97 -9.60 -27.07
C GLY A 475 -6.53 -9.18 -27.36
N ILE A 476 -5.89 -8.56 -26.37
CA ILE A 476 -4.49 -8.14 -26.43
C ILE A 476 -3.61 -9.35 -26.14
N ARG A 477 -2.74 -9.70 -27.08
CA ARG A 477 -1.77 -10.77 -26.88
C ARG A 477 -0.72 -10.38 -25.86
N VAL A 478 -0.55 -11.20 -24.83
CA VAL A 478 0.49 -11.07 -23.82
C VAL A 478 1.36 -12.33 -23.79
N ARG A 479 2.67 -12.15 -23.56
CA ARG A 479 3.65 -13.24 -23.43
C ARG A 479 4.07 -13.43 -21.98
N LYS A 480 4.51 -14.65 -21.66
CA LYS A 480 5.16 -14.95 -20.37
C LYS A 480 6.27 -13.93 -20.07
N GLY A 481 6.21 -13.35 -18.88
CA GLY A 481 7.19 -12.40 -18.35
C GLY A 481 6.93 -10.94 -18.72
N GLU A 482 5.81 -10.63 -19.39
CA GLU A 482 5.40 -9.25 -19.66
C GLU A 482 4.65 -8.64 -18.47
N PHE A 483 4.92 -7.37 -18.20
CA PHE A 483 4.39 -6.63 -17.04
C PHE A 483 3.13 -5.84 -17.38
N ILE A 484 2.17 -5.85 -16.46
CA ILE A 484 0.89 -5.17 -16.60
C ILE A 484 0.63 -4.33 -15.35
N HIS A 485 0.45 -3.02 -15.54
CA HIS A 485 0.14 -2.04 -14.51
C HIS A 485 -1.37 -1.79 -14.46
N LEU A 486 -1.91 -1.82 -13.24
CA LEU A 486 -3.33 -1.60 -12.96
C LEU A 486 -3.46 -0.36 -12.06
N PRO A 487 -3.78 0.82 -12.62
CA PRO A 487 -3.82 2.08 -11.90
C PRO A 487 -5.18 2.29 -11.21
N PHE A 488 -5.29 1.90 -9.94
CA PHE A 488 -6.53 1.99 -9.15
C PHE A 488 -7.01 3.44 -8.99
N GLU A 489 -6.09 4.35 -8.67
CA GLU A 489 -6.38 5.78 -8.53
C GLU A 489 -6.98 6.36 -9.80
N SER A 490 -6.36 6.13 -10.96
CA SER A 490 -6.85 6.65 -12.25
C SER A 490 -8.21 6.08 -12.63
N MET A 491 -8.52 4.83 -12.27
CA MET A 491 -9.84 4.25 -12.49
C MET A 491 -10.92 4.86 -11.60
N ASN A 492 -10.57 5.25 -10.37
CA ASN A 492 -11.50 5.89 -9.46
C ASN A 492 -11.80 7.36 -9.82
N VAL A 493 -10.97 8.00 -10.66
CA VAL A 493 -11.16 9.39 -11.11
C VAL A 493 -11.32 9.54 -12.62
N ALA A 494 -11.58 8.42 -13.31
CA ALA A 494 -11.82 8.37 -14.74
C ALA A 494 -13.06 9.17 -15.16
N CYS A 495 -12.91 10.19 -16.02
CA CYS A 495 -14.03 11.06 -16.42
C CYS A 495 -15.16 10.35 -17.18
N ASP A 496 -14.84 9.40 -18.07
CA ASP A 496 -15.84 8.55 -18.76
C ASP A 496 -16.60 7.59 -17.83
N VAL A 497 -16.11 7.36 -16.60
CA VAL A 497 -16.76 6.52 -15.59
C VAL A 497 -17.54 7.37 -14.58
N TRP A 498 -16.90 8.42 -14.07
CA TRP A 498 -17.37 9.19 -12.90
C TRP A 498 -17.95 10.57 -13.23
N GLY A 499 -17.92 10.98 -14.51
CA GLY A 499 -18.38 12.29 -14.98
C GLY A 499 -17.24 13.29 -15.18
N GLN A 500 -17.52 14.45 -15.76
CA GLN A 500 -16.49 15.49 -16.01
C GLN A 500 -15.95 16.11 -14.72
N ASP A 501 -16.74 16.07 -13.64
CA ASP A 501 -16.38 16.50 -12.29
C ASP A 501 -15.67 15.37 -11.50
N ALA A 502 -15.09 14.35 -12.17
CA ALA A 502 -14.47 13.20 -11.50
C ALA A 502 -13.26 13.57 -10.61
N HIS A 503 -12.59 14.68 -10.88
CA HIS A 503 -11.47 15.15 -10.05
C HIS A 503 -11.92 15.97 -8.83
N ASP A 504 -13.20 16.33 -8.75
CA ASP A 504 -13.74 17.16 -7.67
C ASP A 504 -14.20 16.31 -6.48
N PHE A 505 -13.97 16.83 -5.28
CA PHE A 505 -14.51 16.26 -4.04
C PHE A 505 -16.00 16.62 -3.90
N LYS A 506 -16.87 15.67 -4.24
CA LYS A 506 -18.33 15.87 -4.24
C LYS A 506 -19.05 14.67 -3.62
N PRO A 507 -19.23 14.62 -2.29
CA PRO A 507 -19.95 13.54 -1.62
C PRO A 507 -21.40 13.34 -2.13
N ASP A 508 -22.06 14.38 -2.63
CA ASP A 508 -23.42 14.26 -3.19
C ASP A 508 -23.48 13.45 -4.50
N ARG A 509 -22.33 13.20 -5.16
CA ARG A 509 -22.24 12.34 -6.34
C ARG A 509 -22.82 10.94 -6.09
N TRP A 510 -22.67 10.45 -4.87
CA TRP A 510 -23.15 9.13 -4.46
C TRP A 510 -24.67 9.01 -4.39
N LEU A 511 -25.41 10.13 -4.46
CA LEU A 511 -26.88 10.13 -4.56
C LEU A 511 -27.35 9.74 -5.96
N ASP A 512 -26.61 10.12 -7.00
CA ASP A 512 -26.88 9.72 -8.38
C ASP A 512 -25.60 9.51 -9.18
N LEU A 513 -25.19 8.24 -9.26
CA LEU A 513 -24.00 7.83 -10.00
C LEU A 513 -24.29 7.64 -11.50
N PRO A 514 -23.35 8.01 -12.39
CA PRO A 514 -23.39 7.60 -13.79
C PRO A 514 -23.52 6.08 -13.95
N ALA A 515 -24.15 5.62 -15.03
CA ALA A 515 -24.34 4.18 -15.29
C ALA A 515 -23.01 3.39 -15.33
N ALA A 516 -21.93 4.02 -15.79
CA ALA A 516 -20.60 3.42 -15.81
C ALA A 516 -20.05 3.20 -14.38
N ALA A 517 -20.15 4.21 -13.49
CA ALA A 517 -19.76 4.08 -12.09
C ALA A 517 -20.64 3.09 -11.30
N LYS A 518 -21.95 3.02 -11.59
CA LYS A 518 -22.88 2.03 -10.99
C LYS A 518 -22.44 0.59 -11.27
N ASN A 519 -21.80 0.35 -12.41
CA ASN A 519 -21.25 -0.95 -12.81
C ASN A 519 -19.73 -1.06 -12.55
N GLY A 520 -19.21 -0.29 -11.59
CA GLY A 520 -17.81 -0.32 -11.19
C GLY A 520 -17.35 -1.70 -10.72
N ILE A 521 -16.05 -1.97 -10.82
CA ILE A 521 -15.48 -3.32 -10.66
C ILE A 521 -14.95 -3.62 -9.26
N GLY A 522 -14.76 -2.60 -8.42
CA GLY A 522 -14.23 -2.78 -7.08
C GLY A 522 -15.21 -3.37 -6.07
N ILE A 523 -14.70 -4.05 -5.04
CA ILE A 523 -15.53 -4.75 -4.05
C ILE A 523 -16.32 -3.84 -3.09
N VAL A 524 -15.92 -2.58 -2.95
CA VAL A 524 -16.60 -1.59 -2.11
C VAL A 524 -17.12 -0.48 -3.01
N SER A 525 -18.44 -0.43 -3.23
CA SER A 525 -19.08 0.64 -4.00
C SER A 525 -18.51 0.83 -5.40
N GLY A 526 -18.00 -0.24 -6.03
CA GLY A 526 -17.34 -0.18 -7.33
C GLY A 526 -15.92 0.42 -7.32
N LEU A 527 -15.40 0.82 -6.15
CA LEU A 527 -14.09 1.46 -5.98
C LEU A 527 -12.94 0.45 -5.95
N MET A 528 -11.89 0.73 -6.74
CA MET A 528 -10.69 -0.09 -6.78
C MET A 528 -9.77 0.09 -5.56
N SER A 529 -10.13 0.94 -4.61
CA SER A 529 -9.35 1.26 -3.40
C SER A 529 -9.10 0.04 -2.51
N PHE A 530 -9.95 -0.99 -2.63
CA PHE A 530 -9.80 -2.29 -1.96
C PHE A 530 -9.53 -3.44 -2.94
N SER A 531 -9.12 -3.14 -4.18
CA SER A 531 -8.91 -4.09 -5.27
C SER A 531 -10.19 -4.87 -5.64
N VAL A 532 -10.04 -5.92 -6.45
CA VAL A 532 -11.11 -6.80 -6.95
C VAL A 532 -10.63 -8.26 -6.98
N GLY A 533 -11.58 -9.21 -6.98
CA GLY A 533 -11.32 -10.64 -7.13
C GLY A 533 -10.71 -11.29 -5.88
N PRO A 534 -10.06 -12.47 -6.02
CA PRO A 534 -9.50 -13.22 -4.90
C PRO A 534 -8.50 -12.43 -4.05
N HIS A 535 -7.79 -11.47 -4.65
CA HIS A 535 -6.82 -10.60 -3.97
C HIS A 535 -7.44 -9.30 -3.42
N ALA A 536 -8.77 -9.17 -3.39
CA ALA A 536 -9.42 -8.02 -2.78
C ALA A 536 -9.15 -7.97 -1.26
N CYS A 537 -9.11 -6.75 -0.72
CA CYS A 537 -8.74 -6.51 0.67
C CYS A 537 -9.66 -7.28 1.64
N PRO A 538 -9.11 -8.17 2.50
CA PRO A 538 -9.90 -8.86 3.52
C PRO A 538 -10.56 -7.93 4.51
N ALA A 539 -9.85 -6.87 4.88
CA ALA A 539 -10.19 -5.97 5.95
C ALA A 539 -11.00 -4.77 5.47
N SER A 540 -11.55 -4.78 4.26
CA SER A 540 -12.29 -3.62 3.71
C SER A 540 -13.41 -3.14 4.64
N LYS A 541 -14.20 -4.05 5.23
CA LYS A 541 -15.25 -3.71 6.20
C LYS A 541 -14.70 -3.18 7.53
N PHE A 542 -13.59 -3.75 7.99
CA PHE A 542 -12.89 -3.29 9.20
C PHE A 542 -12.38 -1.85 9.01
N ALA A 543 -11.68 -1.60 7.90
CA ALA A 543 -11.15 -0.28 7.57
C ALA A 543 -12.28 0.76 7.43
N MET A 544 -13.38 0.43 6.74
CA MET A 544 -14.53 1.32 6.64
C MET A 544 -15.15 1.64 8.01
N ALA A 545 -15.29 0.64 8.89
CA ALA A 545 -15.82 0.81 10.24
C ALA A 545 -14.92 1.72 11.09
N GLU A 546 -13.62 1.50 11.04
CA GLU A 546 -12.62 2.28 11.76
C GLU A 546 -12.59 3.73 11.27
N VAL A 547 -12.48 3.95 9.95
CA VAL A 547 -12.45 5.29 9.34
C VAL A 547 -13.72 6.08 9.70
N LYS A 548 -14.91 5.48 9.54
CA LYS A 548 -16.18 6.13 9.88
C LYS A 548 -16.25 6.51 11.36
N THR A 549 -15.87 5.59 12.25
CA THR A 549 -15.93 5.82 13.70
C THR A 549 -14.95 6.93 14.12
N MET A 550 -13.71 6.90 13.63
CA MET A 550 -12.71 7.92 13.92
C MET A 550 -13.16 9.30 13.42
N LEU A 551 -13.66 9.39 12.18
CA LEU A 551 -14.16 10.65 11.63
C LEU A 551 -15.38 11.17 12.39
N ALA A 552 -16.31 10.29 12.79
CA ALA A 552 -17.50 10.68 13.54
C ALA A 552 -17.14 11.38 14.86
N TYR A 553 -16.21 10.82 15.62
CA TYR A 553 -15.76 11.40 16.90
C TYR A 553 -14.96 12.69 16.72
N VAL A 554 -14.02 12.69 15.78
CA VAL A 554 -13.09 13.79 15.55
C VAL A 554 -13.80 15.01 14.93
N VAL A 555 -14.66 14.81 13.93
CA VAL A 555 -15.42 15.91 13.29
C VAL A 555 -16.50 16.49 14.22
N SER A 556 -17.03 15.67 15.14
CA SER A 556 -17.95 16.15 16.18
C SER A 556 -17.23 17.01 17.22
N SER A 557 -15.99 16.66 17.57
CA SER A 557 -15.23 17.34 18.62
C SER A 557 -14.47 18.58 18.15
N PHE A 558 -14.08 18.63 16.87
CA PHE A 558 -13.15 19.64 16.38
C PHE A 558 -13.52 20.19 15.00
N THR A 559 -13.04 21.41 14.72
CA THR A 559 -13.08 22.02 13.39
C THR A 559 -11.71 22.03 12.74
N PHE A 560 -11.65 21.76 11.44
CA PHE A 560 -10.43 21.65 10.66
C PHE A 560 -10.32 22.77 9.63
N GLU A 561 -9.20 23.49 9.60
CA GLU A 561 -8.85 24.49 8.57
C GLU A 561 -7.54 24.09 7.87
N GLU A 562 -7.45 24.31 6.55
CA GLU A 562 -6.22 24.10 5.77
C GLU A 562 -5.16 25.11 6.22
N PHE A 563 -3.98 24.62 6.63
CA PHE A 563 -2.85 25.46 7.02
C PHE A 563 -1.82 25.64 5.89
N ALA A 564 -1.58 24.57 5.12
CA ALA A 564 -0.61 24.56 4.05
C ALA A 564 -1.10 23.70 2.88
N LYS A 565 -0.55 23.95 1.70
CA LYS A 565 -0.84 23.15 0.51
C LYS A 565 -0.27 21.74 0.73
N ILE A 566 -1.08 20.73 0.51
CA ILE A 566 -0.70 19.32 0.67
C ILE A 566 -0.49 18.67 -0.69
N GLN A 567 0.59 17.90 -0.81
CA GLN A 567 0.93 17.07 -1.96
C GLN A 567 0.88 15.60 -1.57
N ALA A 568 0.51 14.75 -2.51
CA ALA A 568 0.58 13.30 -2.34
C ALA A 568 1.97 12.78 -2.73
N ASN A 569 2.39 11.62 -2.22
CA ASN A 569 3.52 10.83 -2.73
C ASN A 569 3.10 9.35 -2.86
N ASN A 570 3.33 8.73 -4.02
CA ASN A 570 2.97 7.34 -4.33
C ASN A 570 4.23 6.50 -4.51
N MET A 571 4.49 5.61 -3.56
CA MET A 571 5.40 4.48 -3.78
C MET A 571 4.68 3.15 -3.54
N MET A 572 4.16 2.95 -2.34
CA MET A 572 3.30 1.81 -2.00
C MET A 572 1.92 2.28 -1.57
N VAL A 573 1.87 3.34 -0.75
CA VAL A 573 0.65 4.02 -0.34
C VAL A 573 0.69 5.52 -0.66
N THR A 574 -0.46 6.14 -0.87
CA THR A 574 -0.63 7.57 -1.22
C THR A 574 -0.55 8.45 0.01
N ARG A 575 0.66 8.89 0.37
CA ARG A 575 0.89 9.68 1.59
C ARG A 575 0.77 11.18 1.34
N PRO A 576 0.12 11.95 2.22
CA PRO A 576 0.12 13.41 2.18
C PRO A 576 1.38 14.04 2.82
N TYR A 577 1.85 15.17 2.27
CA TYR A 577 2.99 15.99 2.72
C TYR A 577 2.73 17.47 2.47
N VAL A 578 3.39 18.35 3.21
CA VAL A 578 3.32 19.81 2.98
C VAL A 578 4.21 20.21 1.80
N ASP A 579 3.64 21.01 0.88
CA ASP A 579 4.31 21.59 -0.28
C ASP A 579 5.48 22.49 0.15
N ASP A 580 6.56 22.57 -0.65
CA ASP A 580 7.81 23.28 -0.36
C ASP A 580 8.63 22.80 0.88
N GLU A 581 8.15 21.83 1.67
CA GLU A 581 8.91 21.18 2.75
C GLU A 581 9.58 19.86 2.33
N TRP A 582 9.78 19.66 1.02
CA TRP A 582 10.46 18.48 0.46
C TRP A 582 11.91 18.32 0.96
N GLU A 583 12.58 19.43 1.27
CA GLU A 583 14.01 19.51 1.61
C GLU A 583 14.36 19.05 3.02
N LYS A 584 13.39 19.07 3.94
CA LYS A 584 13.54 18.47 5.26
C LYS A 584 13.50 16.96 5.04
N GLY A 585 14.35 16.32 4.23
CA GLY A 585 14.24 14.90 3.95
C GLY A 585 15.28 14.27 3.07
N GLY A 586 15.62 13.02 3.34
CA GLY A 586 16.80 12.38 2.80
C GLY A 586 16.83 12.28 1.26
N LEU A 587 17.76 13.04 0.68
CA LEU A 587 18.57 12.84 -0.53
C LEU A 587 17.89 12.36 -1.84
N HIS A 588 17.78 13.33 -2.75
CA HIS A 588 17.98 13.28 -4.20
C HIS A 588 18.21 11.90 -4.86
N GLY A 589 17.13 11.41 -5.47
CA GLY A 589 17.11 10.81 -6.79
C GLY A 589 17.57 9.36 -6.90
N THR A 590 16.64 8.41 -7.05
CA THR A 590 16.72 7.30 -8.01
C THR A 590 15.33 6.67 -8.17
N LEU A 591 14.84 6.50 -9.41
CA LEU A 591 13.71 5.59 -9.65
C LEU A 591 14.19 4.15 -9.63
N ALA A 592 13.56 3.34 -8.80
CA ALA A 592 13.71 1.90 -8.78
C ALA A 592 12.41 1.23 -9.18
N LEU A 593 12.41 0.50 -10.29
CA LEU A 593 11.51 -0.62 -10.51
C LEU A 593 12.36 -1.86 -10.82
N ILE A 594 12.25 -2.83 -9.93
CA ILE A 594 13.08 -4.03 -9.88
C ILE A 594 12.44 -5.12 -10.75
N GLY A 595 13.17 -5.49 -11.80
CA GLY A 595 13.10 -6.72 -12.58
C GLY A 595 14.53 -7.02 -13.09
N GLU A 596 14.78 -8.25 -13.59
CA GLU A 596 16.08 -8.96 -13.67
C GLU A 596 17.24 -8.33 -14.51
N LEU A 597 17.64 -7.11 -14.14
CA LEU A 597 18.95 -6.42 -14.18
C LEU A 597 19.77 -6.23 -15.47
N ILE A 598 20.12 -4.96 -15.75
CA ILE A 598 21.51 -4.48 -15.97
C ILE A 598 21.72 -3.05 -15.43
N VAL A 599 22.88 -2.87 -14.79
CA VAL A 599 23.51 -1.66 -14.23
C VAL A 599 24.30 -0.87 -15.28
N LEU A 600 24.18 0.47 -15.30
CA LEU A 600 25.33 1.39 -15.40
C LEU A 600 24.98 2.82 -14.92
N VAL A 601 26.01 3.45 -14.37
CA VAL A 601 26.03 4.51 -13.36
C VAL A 601 26.23 5.91 -13.98
N ARG A 602 25.72 6.92 -13.26
CA ARG A 602 26.01 8.38 -13.27
C ARG A 602 25.29 9.27 -14.29
N LEU A 603 24.50 10.23 -13.77
CA LEU A 603 24.26 11.55 -14.37
C LEU A 603 24.16 12.62 -13.24
N PRO A 604 24.44 13.91 -13.54
CA PRO A 604 25.19 14.83 -12.68
C PRO A 604 24.38 15.44 -11.54
N ALA A 605 25.09 15.82 -10.47
CA ALA A 605 24.55 16.48 -9.29
C ALA A 605 23.82 17.79 -9.62
N PRO A 606 22.75 18.12 -8.88
CA PRO A 606 22.41 19.50 -8.60
C PRO A 606 22.75 19.84 -7.14
N SER A 607 23.90 20.49 -6.96
CA SER A 607 24.21 21.43 -5.87
C SER A 607 24.25 20.95 -4.39
N PRO A 608 24.96 21.67 -3.51
CA PRO A 608 25.27 21.23 -2.16
C PRO A 608 24.23 21.75 -1.16
N ARG A 609 23.33 20.89 -0.67
CA ARG A 609 22.66 21.02 0.65
C ARG A 609 21.87 19.74 0.94
N SER A 610 22.28 19.03 2.00
CA SER A 610 21.60 17.86 2.56
C SER A 610 20.83 18.26 3.82
N ARG A 611 19.71 17.56 4.16
CA ARG A 611 19.34 16.99 5.50
C ARG A 611 17.81 16.96 5.86
N SER A 612 17.29 15.73 6.11
CA SER A 612 16.35 15.16 7.17
C SER A 612 14.88 15.63 7.46
N ILE A 613 13.89 14.67 7.58
CA ILE A 613 12.39 14.83 7.76
C ILE A 613 11.81 14.61 9.16
N ILE A 614 10.79 15.43 9.49
CA ILE A 614 9.61 15.17 10.34
C ILE A 614 8.36 15.47 9.47
N ILE A 615 7.35 14.58 9.42
CA ILE A 615 6.07 14.88 8.74
C ILE A 615 5.31 15.83 9.65
N VAL A 616 4.76 16.90 9.10
CA VAL A 616 3.71 17.63 9.78
C VAL A 616 2.57 17.89 8.82
N ILE A 617 1.40 17.33 9.09
CA ILE A 617 0.15 17.79 8.48
C ILE A 617 -0.47 18.76 9.43
N TRP A 618 -0.13 20.02 9.26
CA TRP A 618 -0.79 21.10 9.97
C TRP A 618 -2.25 21.19 9.57
N VAL A 619 -3.14 20.75 10.45
CA VAL A 619 -4.55 21.14 10.36
C VAL A 619 -4.84 22.02 11.56
N ARG A 620 -5.45 23.18 11.34
CA ARG A 620 -5.86 24.02 12.46
C ARG A 620 -7.04 23.36 13.14
N VAL A 621 -6.85 22.95 14.39
CA VAL A 621 -7.88 22.30 15.19
C VAL A 621 -8.41 23.33 16.19
N ARG A 622 -9.65 23.80 16.04
CA ARG A 622 -10.27 24.66 17.07
C ARG A 622 -11.20 23.83 17.95
N PHE A 623 -11.02 24.00 19.26
CA PHE A 623 -11.99 23.55 20.26
C PHE A 623 -13.22 24.47 20.20
N GLN A 624 -14.42 23.90 20.11
CA GLN A 624 -15.65 24.63 20.40
C GLN A 624 -16.12 24.22 21.80
N GLY A 625 -16.06 25.15 22.75
CA GLY A 625 -16.77 25.00 24.01
C GLY A 625 -18.29 24.88 23.78
N ILE A 626 -18.94 24.22 24.74
CA ILE A 626 -20.38 23.93 24.81
C ILE A 626 -21.23 25.14 24.43
#